data_AF-A0A1E4CHR2-F1
#
_entry.id   AF-A0A1E4CHR2-F1
#
_cell.length_a   1.000
_cell.length_b   1.000
_cell.length_c   1.000
_cell.angle_alpha   90.00
_cell.angle_beta   90.00
_cell.angle_gamma   90.00
#
_symmetry.space_group_name_H-M   'P 1'
#
loop_
_entity.id
_entity.type
_entity.pdbx_description
1 polymer ?
#
loop_
_entity_poly.entity_id
_entity_poly.type
_entity_poly.pdbx_seq_one_letter_code
_entity_poly.pdbx_strand_id
1 'polypeptide(L)'
;MKLGPWIERAVKIIDPEVQELFVLDPLDALTSRMRLTVRAVDSLATSRGDGGFCDGMSFLEDGVILYAPTPNSRRQNFTLAHELGHWVVEQDQGLFDWIADQSDPPALLETVCDQIAQRLLLPDALVAEVVGADLVRAHHVQDLFDNSQASYQACAIAIARRIRGLGAVVLIDRFDSQVAHASIQPEPDDGWPVVYPWRGQILPNAHALLQIAPGATFTRRVTWRNSWGRTADFYADATADDRRIITVLAGHDIWKVEPGYMIQPRDFDTRHLLTIYCCGQSRTFRGYPCPTCGTGFCPVCKNCQCDRTAKTEEACTGCFLLFQRHLLVDGLCEGCR
;
A
#
# COMPACT_ATOMS: atom_id res chain seq x y z
N MET A 1 -7.21 16.17 -2.87
CA MET A 1 -6.44 16.78 -3.97
C MET A 1 -6.51 15.84 -5.17
N LYS A 2 -6.77 16.31 -6.40
CA LYS A 2 -6.91 15.41 -7.56
C LYS A 2 -5.58 15.30 -8.30
N LEU A 3 -4.85 14.21 -8.09
CA LEU A 3 -3.55 13.95 -8.74
C LEU A 3 -3.70 13.50 -10.21
N GLY A 4 -4.84 12.91 -10.58
CA GLY A 4 -5.09 12.35 -11.92
C GLY A 4 -4.62 13.21 -13.10
N PRO A 5 -5.02 14.49 -13.21
CA PRO A 5 -4.57 15.36 -14.32
C PRO A 5 -3.05 15.56 -14.38
N TRP A 6 -2.38 15.61 -13.23
CA TRP A 6 -0.92 15.70 -13.17
C TRP A 6 -0.25 14.42 -13.65
N ILE A 7 -0.78 13.26 -13.23
CA ILE A 7 -0.26 11.95 -13.68
C ILE A 7 -0.45 11.76 -15.19
N GLU A 8 -1.62 12.12 -15.72
CA GLU A 8 -1.89 12.05 -17.17
C GLU A 8 -0.96 12.94 -17.98
N ARG A 9 -0.64 14.13 -17.46
CA ARG A 9 0.33 15.04 -18.07
C ARG A 9 1.74 14.48 -18.00
N ALA A 10 2.17 14.01 -16.83
CA ALA A 10 3.49 13.46 -16.60
C ALA A 10 3.78 12.28 -17.53
N VAL A 11 2.85 11.32 -17.64
CA VAL A 11 3.04 10.14 -18.50
C VAL A 11 3.15 10.52 -19.99
N LYS A 12 2.52 11.61 -20.44
CA LYS A 12 2.63 12.10 -21.83
C LYS A 12 4.01 12.67 -22.18
N ILE A 13 4.89 12.89 -21.21
CA ILE A 13 6.28 13.28 -21.46
C ILE A 13 7.07 12.11 -22.03
N ILE A 14 6.69 10.88 -21.69
CA ILE A 14 7.32 9.66 -22.19
C ILE A 14 6.81 9.38 -23.60
N ASP A 15 7.71 9.04 -24.52
CA ASP A 15 7.37 8.67 -25.89
C ASP A 15 6.36 7.50 -25.91
N PRO A 16 5.30 7.54 -26.75
CA PRO A 16 4.31 6.46 -26.81
C PRO A 16 4.91 5.07 -27.09
N GLU A 17 5.94 4.96 -27.92
CA GLU A 17 6.62 3.68 -28.19
C GLU A 17 7.32 3.15 -26.94
N VAL A 18 7.87 4.05 -26.10
CA VAL A 18 8.44 3.68 -24.80
C VAL A 18 7.34 3.19 -23.88
N GLN A 19 6.20 3.89 -23.79
CA GLN A 19 5.08 3.48 -22.94
C GLN A 19 4.54 2.09 -23.31
N GLU A 20 4.32 1.83 -24.61
CA GLU A 20 3.85 0.54 -25.11
C GLU A 20 4.84 -0.58 -24.80
N LEU A 21 6.13 -0.35 -25.07
CA LEU A 21 7.18 -1.32 -24.76
C LEU A 21 7.30 -1.54 -23.25
N PHE A 22 7.12 -0.51 -22.43
CA PHE A 22 7.24 -0.61 -20.97
C PHE A 22 6.24 -1.60 -20.37
N VAL A 23 5.04 -1.72 -20.95
CA VAL A 23 4.05 -2.72 -20.52
C VAL A 23 4.57 -4.14 -20.70
N LEU A 24 5.36 -4.40 -21.74
CA LEU A 24 5.79 -5.73 -22.17
C LEU A 24 7.21 -6.10 -21.72
N ASP A 25 8.11 -5.12 -21.67
CA ASP A 25 9.51 -5.23 -21.26
C ASP A 25 10.05 -3.88 -20.73
N PRO A 26 9.84 -3.57 -19.43
CA PRO A 26 10.37 -2.37 -18.78
C PRO A 26 11.89 -2.19 -18.94
N LEU A 27 12.64 -3.29 -18.94
CA LEU A 27 14.10 -3.22 -19.00
C LEU A 27 14.55 -2.83 -20.40
N ASP A 28 13.97 -3.44 -21.44
CA ASP A 28 14.25 -3.06 -22.82
C ASP A 28 13.78 -1.63 -23.12
N ALA A 29 12.60 -1.23 -22.63
CA ALA A 29 12.11 0.15 -22.78
C ALA A 29 13.12 1.18 -22.26
N LEU A 30 13.68 0.96 -21.07
CA LEU A 30 14.67 1.86 -20.47
C LEU A 30 16.02 1.81 -21.20
N THR A 31 16.49 0.62 -21.60
CA THR A 31 17.84 0.44 -22.14
C THR A 31 17.94 0.71 -23.64
N SER A 32 17.03 0.20 -24.47
CA SER A 32 17.11 0.35 -25.93
C SER A 32 16.45 1.62 -26.44
N ARG A 33 15.29 2.00 -25.89
CA ARG A 33 14.54 3.18 -26.33
C ARG A 33 14.98 4.46 -25.63
N MET A 34 15.15 4.42 -24.31
CA MET A 34 15.62 5.58 -23.55
C MET A 34 17.14 5.66 -23.39
N ARG A 35 17.89 4.62 -23.80
CA ARG A 35 19.37 4.57 -23.75
C ARG A 35 19.93 4.76 -22.33
N LEU A 36 19.19 4.36 -21.31
CA LEU A 36 19.63 4.39 -19.93
C LEU A 36 20.47 3.16 -19.60
N THR A 37 21.40 3.32 -18.67
CA THR A 37 22.16 2.24 -18.07
C THR A 37 21.37 1.69 -16.88
N VAL A 38 20.72 0.54 -17.06
CA VAL A 38 19.93 -0.12 -16.00
C VAL A 38 20.68 -1.33 -15.46
N ARG A 39 20.88 -1.40 -14.13
CA ARG A 39 21.66 -2.47 -13.50
C ARG A 39 20.99 -3.05 -12.25
N ALA A 40 20.93 -4.37 -12.18
CA ALA A 40 20.57 -5.07 -10.95
C ALA A 40 21.73 -5.00 -9.94
N VAL A 41 21.41 -4.76 -8.67
CA VAL A 41 22.39 -4.66 -7.58
C VAL A 41 21.86 -5.44 -6.38
N ASP A 42 22.37 -6.67 -6.18
CA ASP A 42 21.92 -7.56 -5.10
C ASP A 42 22.10 -6.96 -3.71
N SER A 43 23.14 -6.13 -3.50
CA SER A 43 23.39 -5.49 -2.21
C SER A 43 22.31 -4.50 -1.79
N LEU A 44 21.46 -4.02 -2.71
CA LEU A 44 20.28 -3.20 -2.38
C LEU A 44 19.19 -4.02 -1.68
N ALA A 45 19.12 -5.34 -1.91
CA ALA A 45 18.17 -6.22 -1.25
C ALA A 45 18.53 -6.51 0.22
N THR A 46 19.72 -6.08 0.69
CA THR A 46 20.23 -6.34 2.05
C THR A 46 20.14 -5.06 2.86
N SER A 47 19.39 -5.06 3.97
CA SER A 47 19.15 -3.84 4.75
C SER A 47 20.45 -3.20 5.27
N ARG A 48 20.54 -1.88 5.22
CA ARG A 48 21.42 -1.11 6.11
C ARG A 48 20.61 -0.79 7.38
N GLY A 49 21.20 -1.09 8.53
CA GLY A 49 20.52 -1.17 9.83
C GLY A 49 19.83 0.09 10.37
N ASP A 50 19.75 1.20 9.64
CA ASP A 50 19.21 2.48 10.15
C ASP A 50 18.33 3.28 9.16
N GLY A 51 17.75 2.67 8.13
CA GLY A 51 16.70 3.36 7.36
C GLY A 51 16.34 2.71 6.02
N GLY A 52 15.11 2.20 5.94
CA GLY A 52 14.41 1.88 4.69
C GLY A 52 14.98 0.72 3.86
N PHE A 53 14.10 0.03 3.14
CA PHE A 53 14.50 -0.75 1.97
C PHE A 53 14.65 0.23 0.81
N CYS A 54 15.84 0.38 0.23
CA CYS A 54 15.98 1.02 -1.08
C CYS A 54 15.86 -0.07 -2.14
N ASP A 55 14.65 -0.33 -2.61
CA ASP A 55 14.40 -1.30 -3.68
C ASP A 55 15.00 -0.80 -5.03
N GLY A 56 15.26 0.51 -5.15
CA GLY A 56 15.85 1.17 -6.31
C GLY A 56 16.64 2.43 -5.96
N MET A 57 17.41 2.92 -6.94
CA MET A 57 18.09 4.22 -6.90
C MET A 57 18.38 4.68 -8.33
N SER A 58 18.16 5.95 -8.62
CA SER A 58 18.45 6.51 -9.93
C SER A 58 19.40 7.72 -9.86
N PHE A 59 20.30 7.79 -10.85
CA PHE A 59 21.22 8.90 -11.11
C PHE A 59 20.97 9.33 -12.55
N LEU A 60 19.88 10.03 -12.76
CA LEU A 60 19.33 10.22 -14.11
C LEU A 60 20.09 11.29 -14.91
N GLU A 61 20.78 12.22 -14.23
CA GLU A 61 21.77 13.10 -14.86
C GLU A 61 22.89 12.29 -15.54
N ASP A 62 23.26 11.15 -14.94
CA ASP A 62 24.25 10.20 -15.48
C ASP A 62 23.60 9.11 -16.34
N GLY A 63 22.27 9.13 -16.49
CA GLY A 63 21.50 8.12 -17.23
C GLY A 63 21.54 6.73 -16.60
N VAL A 64 21.64 6.61 -15.27
CA VAL A 64 21.77 5.32 -14.56
C VAL A 64 20.56 5.02 -13.67
N ILE A 65 20.05 3.79 -13.72
CA ILE A 65 19.07 3.23 -12.79
C ILE A 65 19.61 1.94 -12.17
N LEU A 66 19.58 1.84 -10.85
CA LEU A 66 19.95 0.67 -10.07
C LEU A 66 18.70 0.10 -9.39
N TYR A 67 18.57 -1.23 -9.36
CA TYR A 67 17.44 -1.88 -8.71
C TYR A 67 17.83 -3.17 -8.00
N ALA A 68 17.11 -3.51 -6.93
CA ALA A 68 17.18 -4.81 -6.29
C ALA A 68 16.39 -5.85 -7.11
N PRO A 69 17.02 -6.92 -7.62
CA PRO A 69 16.28 -7.94 -8.36
C PRO A 69 15.31 -8.69 -7.43
N THR A 70 14.15 -9.07 -7.97
CA THR A 70 13.13 -9.80 -7.23
C THR A 70 12.87 -11.17 -7.85
N PRO A 71 13.65 -12.22 -7.51
CA PRO A 71 13.47 -13.55 -8.09
C PRO A 71 12.03 -14.06 -7.91
N ASN A 72 11.48 -14.67 -8.95
CA ASN A 72 10.11 -15.21 -8.98
C ASN A 72 9.01 -14.16 -8.77
N SER A 73 9.33 -12.88 -8.95
CA SER A 73 8.39 -11.77 -8.85
C SER A 73 8.67 -10.72 -9.92
N ARG A 74 7.63 -9.95 -10.28
CA ARG A 74 7.74 -8.78 -11.17
C ARG A 74 7.81 -7.46 -10.40
N ARG A 75 8.09 -7.51 -9.10
CA ARG A 75 8.12 -6.30 -8.25
C ARG A 75 9.20 -5.31 -8.66
N GLN A 76 10.36 -5.78 -9.11
CA GLN A 76 11.41 -4.92 -9.66
C GLN A 76 10.93 -4.01 -10.81
N ASN A 77 9.94 -4.45 -11.60
CA ASN A 77 9.42 -3.64 -12.71
C ASN A 77 8.68 -2.41 -12.20
N PHE A 78 8.08 -2.50 -11.01
CA PHE A 78 7.50 -1.34 -10.35
C PHE A 78 8.58 -0.37 -9.90
N THR A 79 9.67 -0.88 -9.32
CA THR A 79 10.84 -0.06 -8.97
C THR A 79 11.38 0.68 -10.20
N LEU A 80 11.62 -0.02 -11.31
CA LEU A 80 12.08 0.61 -12.55
C LEU A 80 11.14 1.72 -13.02
N ALA A 81 9.82 1.50 -12.95
CA ALA A 81 8.82 2.48 -13.31
C ALA A 81 8.76 3.67 -12.34
N HIS A 82 8.99 3.42 -11.04
CA HIS A 82 9.02 4.43 -9.98
C HIS A 82 10.23 5.36 -10.16
N GLU A 83 11.41 4.78 -10.43
CA GLU A 83 12.62 5.56 -10.74
C GLU A 83 12.47 6.39 -12.02
N LEU A 84 11.82 5.83 -13.07
CA LEU A 84 11.45 6.61 -14.25
C LEU A 84 10.44 7.73 -13.89
N GLY A 85 9.57 7.51 -12.91
CA GLY A 85 8.67 8.53 -12.37
C GLY A 85 9.41 9.75 -11.82
N HIS A 86 10.51 9.54 -11.07
CA HIS A 86 11.34 10.64 -10.59
C HIS A 86 11.90 11.47 -11.75
N TRP A 87 12.42 10.81 -12.78
CA TRP A 87 12.90 11.47 -13.99
C TRP A 87 11.82 12.34 -14.64
N VAL A 88 10.62 11.77 -14.83
CA VAL A 88 9.50 12.47 -15.47
C VAL A 88 9.11 13.72 -14.69
N VAL A 89 9.07 13.64 -13.36
CA VAL A 89 8.76 14.79 -12.50
C VAL A 89 9.79 15.90 -12.66
N GLU A 90 11.08 15.56 -12.73
CA GLU A 90 12.15 16.55 -12.98
C GLU A 90 12.05 17.22 -14.35
N GLN A 91 11.55 16.50 -15.37
CA GLN A 91 11.35 17.08 -16.71
C GLN A 91 10.16 18.04 -16.78
N ASP A 92 9.19 17.94 -15.86
CA ASP A 92 8.02 18.82 -15.81
C ASP A 92 8.17 19.87 -14.72
N GLN A 93 8.80 21.01 -15.04
CA GLN A 93 8.97 22.13 -14.11
C GLN A 93 7.67 22.53 -13.41
N GLY A 94 6.53 22.50 -14.12
CA GLY A 94 5.24 22.87 -13.53
C GLY A 94 4.75 21.87 -12.47
N LEU A 95 5.00 20.58 -12.67
CA LEU A 95 4.69 19.54 -11.69
C LEU A 95 5.67 19.57 -10.52
N PHE A 96 6.96 19.73 -10.82
CA PHE A 96 8.03 19.81 -9.82
C PHE A 96 7.80 20.98 -8.84
N ASP A 97 7.60 22.19 -9.36
CA ASP A 97 7.34 23.39 -8.55
C ASP A 97 6.06 23.21 -7.73
N TRP A 98 5.01 22.64 -8.33
CA TRP A 98 3.76 22.38 -7.63
C TRP A 98 3.91 21.40 -6.47
N ILE A 99 4.73 20.36 -6.61
CA ILE A 99 5.05 19.42 -5.52
C ILE A 99 5.83 20.15 -4.41
N ALA A 100 6.81 20.98 -4.78
CA ALA A 100 7.65 21.72 -3.84
C ALA A 100 6.85 22.66 -2.92
N ASP A 101 5.73 23.19 -3.42
CA ASP A 101 4.83 24.08 -2.67
C ASP A 101 3.89 23.36 -1.68
N GLN A 102 3.91 22.02 -1.61
CA GLN A 102 3.01 21.28 -0.71
C GLN A 102 3.55 21.17 0.72
N SER A 103 2.68 20.76 1.67
CA SER A 103 3.04 20.67 3.09
C SER A 103 4.06 19.58 3.42
N ASP A 104 4.13 18.53 2.59
CA ASP A 104 5.09 17.43 2.69
C ASP A 104 5.53 17.00 1.27
N PRO A 105 6.41 17.80 0.62
CA PRO A 105 6.83 17.55 -0.75
C PRO A 105 7.48 16.17 -0.97
N PRO A 106 8.37 15.67 -0.09
CA PRO A 106 8.96 14.34 -0.25
C PRO A 106 7.91 13.23 -0.28
N ALA A 107 6.97 13.21 0.68
CA ALA A 107 5.94 12.17 0.70
C ALA A 107 5.03 12.23 -0.53
N LEU A 108 4.75 13.43 -1.03
CA LEU A 108 3.95 13.60 -2.24
C LEU A 108 4.70 13.17 -3.50
N LEU A 109 5.99 13.46 -3.61
CA LEU A 109 6.83 13.02 -4.72
C LEU A 109 6.78 11.49 -4.87
N GLU A 110 7.02 10.76 -3.78
CA GLU A 110 6.91 9.30 -3.75
C GLU A 110 5.53 8.82 -4.21
N THR A 111 4.46 9.48 -3.75
CA THR A 111 3.08 9.16 -4.14
C THR A 111 2.83 9.41 -5.63
N VAL A 112 3.39 10.48 -6.20
CA VAL A 112 3.31 10.80 -7.62
C VAL A 112 4.09 9.77 -8.45
N CYS A 113 5.32 9.44 -8.05
CA CYS A 113 6.13 8.42 -8.71
C CYS A 113 5.43 7.05 -8.69
N ASP A 114 4.82 6.66 -7.56
CA ASP A 114 4.03 5.43 -7.47
C ASP A 114 2.84 5.43 -8.44
N GLN A 115 2.16 6.56 -8.63
CA GLN A 115 1.04 6.64 -9.56
C GLN A 115 1.49 6.64 -11.03
N ILE A 116 2.62 7.28 -11.35
CA ILE A 116 3.25 7.19 -12.67
C ILE A 116 3.66 5.74 -12.96
N ALA A 117 4.32 5.08 -12.01
CA ALA A 117 4.73 3.68 -12.11
C ALA A 117 3.55 2.75 -12.40
N GLN A 118 2.45 2.92 -11.67
CA GLN A 118 1.21 2.17 -11.90
C GLN A 118 0.66 2.43 -13.31
N ARG A 119 0.67 3.69 -13.76
CA ARG A 119 0.14 4.06 -15.08
C ARG A 119 0.96 3.52 -16.24
N LEU A 120 2.28 3.40 -16.07
CA LEU A 120 3.18 2.82 -17.08
C LEU A 120 3.02 1.31 -17.19
N LEU A 121 2.95 0.61 -16.06
CA LEU A 121 2.81 -0.85 -16.05
C LEU A 121 1.38 -1.31 -16.38
N LEU A 122 0.37 -0.53 -16.00
CA LEU A 122 -1.04 -0.84 -16.18
C LEU A 122 -1.77 0.39 -16.77
N PRO A 123 -1.59 0.68 -18.06
CA PRO A 123 -2.28 1.80 -18.71
C PRO A 123 -3.80 1.67 -18.62
N ASP A 124 -4.51 2.79 -18.53
CA ASP A 124 -5.97 2.79 -18.42
C ASP A 124 -6.66 2.06 -19.58
N ALA A 125 -6.06 2.11 -20.78
CA ALA A 125 -6.53 1.40 -21.96
C ALA A 125 -6.47 -0.12 -21.76
N LEU A 126 -5.35 -0.65 -21.27
CA LEU A 126 -5.21 -2.07 -20.96
C LEU A 126 -6.19 -2.50 -19.86
N VAL A 127 -6.32 -1.71 -18.79
CA VAL A 127 -7.27 -2.02 -17.71
C VAL A 127 -8.71 -1.95 -18.20
N ALA A 128 -9.04 -1.02 -19.10
CA ALA A 128 -10.36 -0.92 -19.72
C ALA A 128 -10.63 -2.05 -20.70
N GLU A 129 -9.63 -2.53 -21.45
CA GLU A 129 -9.74 -3.68 -22.33
C GLU A 129 -10.01 -4.96 -21.53
N VAL A 130 -9.23 -5.20 -20.47
CA VAL A 130 -9.36 -6.40 -19.63
C VAL A 130 -10.68 -6.44 -18.86
N VAL A 131 -11.10 -5.31 -18.26
CA VAL A 131 -12.35 -5.27 -17.48
C VAL A 131 -13.58 -5.09 -18.39
N GLY A 132 -13.40 -4.46 -19.56
CA GLY A 132 -14.48 -4.18 -20.50
C GLY A 132 -15.63 -3.39 -19.89
N ALA A 133 -16.84 -3.71 -20.36
CA ALA A 133 -18.10 -3.26 -19.76
C ALA A 133 -18.57 -4.16 -18.60
N ASP A 134 -17.79 -5.19 -18.27
CA ASP A 134 -18.16 -6.21 -17.30
C ASP A 134 -17.98 -5.74 -15.86
N LEU A 135 -18.58 -6.50 -14.96
CA LEU A 135 -18.36 -6.33 -13.52
C LEU A 135 -16.98 -6.87 -13.17
N VAL A 136 -16.33 -6.25 -12.19
CA VAL A 136 -15.01 -6.68 -11.72
C VAL A 136 -15.05 -8.14 -11.26
N ARG A 137 -14.05 -8.94 -11.67
CA ARG A 137 -13.90 -10.38 -11.36
C ARG A 137 -12.47 -10.70 -10.97
N ALA A 138 -12.28 -11.85 -10.31
CA ALA A 138 -10.95 -12.30 -9.90
C ALA A 138 -10.03 -12.63 -11.09
N HIS A 139 -10.59 -13.16 -12.18
CA HIS A 139 -9.80 -13.49 -13.37
C HIS A 139 -9.19 -12.25 -14.04
N HIS A 140 -9.81 -11.06 -13.95
CA HIS A 140 -9.24 -9.82 -14.48
C HIS A 140 -7.86 -9.47 -13.87
N VAL A 141 -7.58 -9.90 -12.63
CA VAL A 141 -6.24 -9.72 -12.02
C VAL A 141 -5.22 -10.61 -12.73
N GLN A 142 -5.60 -11.85 -13.04
CA GLN A 142 -4.77 -12.79 -13.78
C GLN A 142 -4.54 -12.29 -15.21
N ASP A 143 -5.59 -11.81 -15.89
CA ASP A 143 -5.48 -11.28 -17.24
C ASP A 143 -4.57 -10.06 -17.31
N LEU A 144 -4.67 -9.12 -16.35
CA LEU A 144 -3.72 -8.01 -16.28
C LEU A 144 -2.28 -8.48 -16.04
N PHE A 145 -2.10 -9.50 -15.20
CA PHE A 145 -0.78 -10.07 -14.98
C PHE A 145 -0.25 -10.72 -16.26
N ASP A 146 -1.06 -11.45 -17.01
CA ASP A 146 -0.60 -12.14 -18.22
C ASP A 146 -0.33 -11.18 -19.38
N ASN A 147 -1.03 -10.04 -19.43
CA ASN A 147 -0.91 -9.03 -20.49
C ASN A 147 -0.02 -7.83 -20.10
N SER A 148 0.73 -7.90 -19.01
CA SER A 148 1.69 -6.86 -18.61
C SER A 148 2.88 -7.41 -17.84
N GLN A 149 3.88 -6.58 -17.62
CA GLN A 149 4.99 -6.84 -16.70
C GLN A 149 4.72 -6.38 -15.27
N ALA A 150 3.46 -6.08 -14.94
CA ALA A 150 3.07 -5.74 -13.58
C ALA A 150 3.11 -6.97 -12.64
N SER A 151 3.29 -6.72 -11.35
CA SER A 151 3.14 -7.75 -10.32
C SER A 151 1.66 -7.99 -9.99
N TYR A 152 1.32 -9.17 -9.45
CA TYR A 152 -0.04 -9.44 -8.98
C TYR A 152 -0.55 -8.39 -7.99
N GLN A 153 0.31 -7.83 -7.14
CA GLN A 153 -0.05 -6.76 -6.21
C GLN A 153 -0.48 -5.50 -6.97
N ALA A 154 0.28 -5.09 -7.99
CA ALA A 154 -0.08 -3.94 -8.83
C ALA A 154 -1.39 -4.19 -9.58
N CYS A 155 -1.57 -5.38 -10.16
CA CYS A 155 -2.82 -5.79 -10.80
C CYS A 155 -4.01 -5.75 -9.82
N ALA A 156 -3.83 -6.24 -8.59
CA ALA A 156 -4.85 -6.22 -7.56
C ALA A 156 -5.25 -4.79 -7.16
N ILE A 157 -4.29 -3.85 -7.06
CA ILE A 157 -4.58 -2.42 -6.83
C ILE A 157 -5.40 -1.85 -7.99
N ALA A 158 -4.98 -2.08 -9.24
CA ALA A 158 -5.68 -1.56 -10.42
C ALA A 158 -7.13 -2.06 -10.51
N ILE A 159 -7.35 -3.36 -10.26
CA ILE A 159 -8.68 -3.97 -10.25
C ILE A 159 -9.52 -3.46 -9.07
N ALA A 160 -8.96 -3.29 -7.87
CA ALA A 160 -9.69 -2.79 -6.70
C ALA A 160 -10.27 -1.39 -6.94
N ARG A 161 -9.53 -0.51 -7.61
CA ARG A 161 -9.98 0.85 -7.98
C ARG A 161 -11.16 0.86 -8.95
N ARG A 162 -11.45 -0.24 -9.65
CA ARG A 162 -12.62 -0.38 -10.53
C ARG A 162 -13.86 -0.88 -9.79
N ILE A 163 -13.73 -1.31 -8.54
CA ILE A 163 -14.87 -1.74 -7.74
C ILE A 163 -15.74 -0.51 -7.42
N ARG A 164 -17.04 -0.62 -7.72
CA ARG A 164 -18.02 0.39 -7.31
C ARG A 164 -18.38 0.14 -5.85
N GLY A 165 -18.23 1.14 -4.99
CA GLY A 165 -18.55 1.04 -3.56
C GLY A 165 -17.53 0.24 -2.75
N LEU A 166 -17.94 -0.27 -1.58
CA LEU A 166 -17.05 -1.02 -0.70
C LEU A 166 -16.66 -2.36 -1.31
N GLY A 167 -15.37 -2.65 -1.37
CA GLY A 167 -14.85 -3.95 -1.76
C GLY A 167 -13.36 -4.09 -1.53
N ALA A 168 -12.80 -5.22 -1.96
CA ALA A 168 -11.37 -5.45 -1.91
C ALA A 168 -10.94 -6.46 -2.97
N VAL A 169 -9.69 -6.39 -3.39
CA VAL A 169 -9.01 -7.48 -4.09
C VAL A 169 -7.97 -8.07 -3.15
N VAL A 170 -8.02 -9.38 -2.93
CA VAL A 170 -7.19 -10.08 -1.96
C VAL A 170 -6.42 -11.19 -2.64
N LEU A 171 -5.12 -11.25 -2.37
CA LEU A 171 -4.24 -12.34 -2.77
C LEU A 171 -3.93 -13.16 -1.52
N ILE A 172 -4.25 -14.45 -1.56
CA ILE A 172 -4.03 -15.38 -0.45
C ILE A 172 -3.03 -16.43 -0.93
N ASP A 173 -1.98 -16.68 -0.15
CA ASP A 173 -1.07 -17.79 -0.36
C ASP A 173 -1.74 -19.08 0.15
N ARG A 174 -1.75 -20.10 -0.70
CA ARG A 174 -2.43 -21.38 -0.42
C ARG A 174 -1.65 -22.28 0.52
N PHE A 175 -0.33 -22.12 0.61
CA PHE A 175 0.52 -22.98 1.41
C PHE A 175 0.41 -22.65 2.90
N ASP A 176 0.37 -21.36 3.25
CA ASP A 176 0.28 -20.89 4.63
C ASP A 176 -1.10 -20.29 4.99
N SER A 177 -2.02 -20.25 4.03
CA SER A 177 -3.37 -19.66 4.18
C SER A 177 -3.34 -18.18 4.55
N GLN A 178 -2.23 -17.49 4.31
CA GLN A 178 -2.04 -16.09 4.66
C GLN A 178 -2.48 -15.17 3.52
N VAL A 179 -3.13 -14.07 3.86
CA VAL A 179 -3.34 -12.93 2.95
C VAL A 179 -1.98 -12.31 2.64
N ALA A 180 -1.44 -12.63 1.47
CA ALA A 180 -0.19 -12.06 0.97
C ALA A 180 -0.34 -10.57 0.63
N HIS A 181 -1.52 -10.16 0.15
CA HIS A 181 -1.84 -8.77 -0.20
C HIS A 181 -3.35 -8.48 -0.14
N ALA A 182 -3.73 -7.25 0.19
CA ALA A 182 -5.10 -6.78 0.13
C ALA A 182 -5.16 -5.32 -0.34
N SER A 183 -5.91 -5.06 -1.41
CA SER A 183 -6.22 -3.73 -1.93
C SER A 183 -7.69 -3.43 -1.66
N ILE A 184 -7.99 -2.36 -0.92
CA ILE A 184 -9.35 -2.07 -0.42
C ILE A 184 -9.90 -0.82 -1.08
N GLN A 185 -11.18 -0.86 -1.40
CA GLN A 185 -11.95 0.26 -1.93
C GLN A 185 -13.11 0.59 -0.96
N PRO A 186 -13.34 1.85 -0.58
CA PRO A 186 -12.56 3.03 -0.96
C PRO A 186 -11.18 3.08 -0.28
N GLU A 187 -10.30 3.96 -0.79
CA GLU A 187 -8.94 4.14 -0.28
C GLU A 187 -8.94 4.69 1.18
N PRO A 188 -7.84 4.54 1.93
CA PRO A 188 -7.78 4.90 3.35
C PRO A 188 -8.27 6.26 3.80
N ASP A 189 -8.11 7.25 2.95
CA ASP A 189 -8.47 8.63 3.23
C ASP A 189 -9.99 8.79 3.36
N ASP A 190 -10.74 7.96 2.64
CA ASP A 190 -12.21 7.93 2.64
C ASP A 190 -12.79 7.10 3.80
N GLY A 191 -11.92 6.45 4.60
CA GLY A 191 -12.28 5.64 5.76
C GLY A 191 -12.32 4.13 5.46
N TRP A 192 -11.80 3.33 6.39
CA TRP A 192 -11.82 1.87 6.28
C TRP A 192 -13.06 1.29 6.95
N PRO A 193 -13.67 0.22 6.43
CA PRO A 193 -14.66 -0.53 7.19
C PRO A 193 -14.03 -1.12 8.48
N VAL A 194 -14.84 -1.44 9.48
CA VAL A 194 -14.37 -2.07 10.74
C VAL A 194 -13.87 -3.51 10.53
N VAL A 195 -14.38 -4.20 9.51
CA VAL A 195 -13.98 -5.56 9.15
C VAL A 195 -13.57 -5.58 7.67
N TYR A 196 -12.32 -5.95 7.42
CA TYR A 196 -11.74 -6.04 6.09
C TYR A 196 -10.58 -7.04 6.04
N PRO A 197 -10.21 -7.52 4.84
CA PRO A 197 -9.00 -8.31 4.64
C PRO A 197 -7.72 -7.47 4.81
N TRP A 198 -6.76 -7.90 5.62
CA TRP A 198 -5.46 -7.23 5.70
C TRP A 198 -4.30 -8.20 5.45
N ARG A 199 -3.19 -7.65 4.97
CA ARG A 199 -1.95 -8.40 4.72
C ARG A 199 -1.41 -9.05 5.99
N GLY A 200 -1.07 -10.33 5.92
CA GLY A 200 -0.58 -11.13 7.04
C GLY A 200 -1.70 -11.84 7.82
N GLN A 201 -2.97 -11.61 7.49
CA GLN A 201 -4.07 -12.33 8.10
C GLN A 201 -4.07 -13.80 7.67
N ILE A 202 -4.14 -14.74 8.60
CA ILE A 202 -4.29 -16.17 8.31
C ILE A 202 -5.77 -16.54 8.28
N LEU A 203 -6.21 -17.20 7.22
CA LEU A 203 -7.57 -17.71 7.10
C LEU A 203 -7.71 -19.05 7.85
N PRO A 204 -8.81 -19.28 8.59
CA PRO A 204 -9.08 -20.58 9.17
C PRO A 204 -9.24 -21.66 8.08
N ASN A 205 -8.78 -22.89 8.32
CA ASN A 205 -8.84 -23.99 7.34
C ASN A 205 -10.24 -24.22 6.73
N ALA A 206 -11.30 -24.02 7.52
CA ALA A 206 -12.69 -24.16 7.08
C ALA A 206 -13.20 -22.97 6.23
N HIS A 207 -12.39 -21.94 6.01
CA HIS A 207 -12.80 -20.76 5.27
C HIS A 207 -13.10 -21.12 3.82
N ALA A 208 -14.24 -20.62 3.33
CA ALA A 208 -14.80 -20.90 2.02
C ALA A 208 -13.80 -20.77 0.84
N LEU A 209 -12.91 -19.78 0.91
CA LEU A 209 -11.90 -19.50 -0.12
C LEU A 209 -10.79 -20.56 -0.18
N LEU A 210 -10.42 -21.16 0.96
CA LEU A 210 -9.37 -22.19 1.01
C LEU A 210 -9.83 -23.53 0.41
N GLN A 211 -11.14 -23.69 0.19
CA GLN A 211 -11.75 -24.89 -0.38
C GLN A 211 -11.81 -24.86 -1.91
N ILE A 212 -11.32 -23.81 -2.56
CA ILE A 212 -11.33 -23.68 -4.02
C ILE A 212 -10.20 -24.56 -4.59
N ALA A 213 -10.54 -25.51 -5.46
CA ALA A 213 -9.54 -26.33 -6.14
C ALA A 213 -8.69 -25.47 -7.12
N PRO A 214 -7.41 -25.81 -7.37
CA PRO A 214 -6.64 -25.17 -8.44
C PRO A 214 -7.38 -25.24 -9.79
N GLY A 215 -7.38 -24.13 -10.53
CA GLY A 215 -8.11 -23.95 -11.79
C GLY A 215 -9.63 -23.72 -11.64
N ALA A 216 -10.19 -23.85 -10.43
CA ALA A 216 -11.61 -23.63 -10.20
C ALA A 216 -11.93 -22.14 -9.97
N THR A 217 -13.12 -21.75 -10.39
CA THR A 217 -13.72 -20.46 -10.08
C THR A 217 -14.81 -20.60 -9.03
N PHE A 218 -15.11 -19.49 -8.38
CA PHE A 218 -15.96 -19.44 -7.22
C PHE A 218 -16.67 -18.10 -7.18
N THR A 219 -18.00 -18.10 -7.10
CA THR A 219 -18.76 -16.87 -6.86
C THR A 219 -19.86 -17.15 -5.84
N ARG A 220 -19.72 -16.65 -4.61
CA ARG A 220 -20.74 -16.77 -3.56
C ARG A 220 -20.56 -15.75 -2.43
N ARG A 221 -21.52 -15.68 -1.52
CA ARG A 221 -21.34 -14.95 -0.25
C ARG A 221 -20.38 -15.70 0.67
N VAL A 222 -19.50 -14.96 1.32
CA VAL A 222 -18.51 -15.43 2.30
C VAL A 222 -18.50 -14.52 3.52
N THR A 223 -18.19 -15.08 4.68
CA THR A 223 -18.04 -14.29 5.91
C THR A 223 -16.57 -14.08 6.20
N TRP A 224 -16.14 -12.82 6.20
CA TRP A 224 -14.82 -12.42 6.66
C TRP A 224 -14.82 -12.19 8.16
N ARG A 225 -13.73 -12.54 8.84
CA ARG A 225 -13.55 -12.31 10.28
C ARG A 225 -12.30 -11.47 10.51
N ASN A 226 -12.35 -10.44 11.36
CA ASN A 226 -11.15 -9.70 11.76
C ASN A 226 -10.44 -10.34 12.99
N SER A 227 -9.30 -9.77 13.39
CA SER A 227 -8.44 -10.28 14.46
C SER A 227 -9.09 -10.12 15.84
N TRP A 228 -10.12 -9.29 15.92
CA TRP A 228 -10.93 -9.03 17.11
C TRP A 228 -12.20 -9.88 17.15
N GLY A 229 -12.34 -10.86 16.25
CA GLY A 229 -13.48 -11.77 16.21
C GLY A 229 -14.76 -11.20 15.60
N ARG A 230 -14.75 -9.94 15.14
CA ARG A 230 -15.89 -9.34 14.43
C ARG A 230 -15.99 -9.94 13.03
N THR A 231 -17.22 -10.11 12.55
CA THR A 231 -17.49 -10.72 11.24
C THR A 231 -18.28 -9.79 10.34
N ALA A 232 -18.08 -9.98 9.04
CA ALA A 232 -18.73 -9.22 7.99
C ALA A 232 -18.90 -10.09 6.75
N ASP A 233 -20.12 -10.13 6.20
CA ASP A 233 -20.40 -10.85 4.95
C ASP A 233 -19.99 -10.03 3.74
N PHE A 234 -19.32 -10.65 2.77
CA PHE A 234 -19.01 -10.10 1.45
C PHE A 234 -19.55 -11.06 0.39
N TYR A 235 -19.95 -10.52 -0.77
CA TYR A 235 -19.98 -11.35 -1.97
C TYR A 235 -18.55 -11.50 -2.47
N ALA A 236 -18.15 -12.71 -2.83
CA ALA A 236 -16.82 -13.01 -3.32
C ALA A 236 -16.88 -13.66 -4.69
N ASP A 237 -16.06 -13.17 -5.60
CA ASP A 237 -15.65 -13.84 -6.83
C ASP A 237 -14.18 -14.24 -6.65
N ALA A 238 -13.81 -15.47 -6.97
CA ALA A 238 -12.46 -15.97 -6.74
C ALA A 238 -12.04 -16.98 -7.80
N THR A 239 -10.75 -17.01 -8.07
CA THR A 239 -10.06 -18.04 -8.84
C THR A 239 -8.83 -18.48 -8.04
N ALA A 240 -8.34 -19.68 -8.29
CA ALA A 240 -7.16 -20.18 -7.61
C ALA A 240 -6.25 -20.95 -8.55
N ASP A 241 -4.94 -20.77 -8.38
CA ASP A 241 -3.92 -21.64 -8.98
C ASP A 241 -3.35 -22.57 -7.88
N ASP A 242 -2.22 -23.23 -8.15
CA ASP A 242 -1.55 -24.12 -7.19
C ASP A 242 -0.92 -23.38 -6.00
N ARG A 243 -0.62 -22.09 -6.15
CA ARG A 243 0.11 -21.28 -5.17
C ARG A 243 -0.75 -20.23 -4.48
N ARG A 244 -1.75 -19.69 -5.16
CA ARG A 244 -2.51 -18.52 -4.72
C ARG A 244 -4.00 -18.66 -4.97
N ILE A 245 -4.78 -17.98 -4.14
CA ILE A 245 -6.18 -17.65 -4.40
C ILE A 245 -6.26 -16.15 -4.63
N ILE A 246 -6.90 -15.77 -5.73
CA ILE A 246 -7.21 -14.38 -6.06
C ILE A 246 -8.70 -14.22 -5.80
N THR A 247 -9.10 -13.21 -5.02
CA THR A 247 -10.51 -12.94 -4.77
C THR A 247 -10.83 -11.46 -4.87
N VAL A 248 -11.96 -11.16 -5.52
CA VAL A 248 -12.65 -9.88 -5.44
C VAL A 248 -13.76 -10.02 -4.43
N LEU A 249 -13.75 -9.16 -3.41
CA LEU A 249 -14.81 -9.02 -2.41
C LEU A 249 -15.62 -7.77 -2.73
N ALA A 250 -16.95 -7.90 -2.70
CA ALA A 250 -17.89 -6.80 -2.87
C ALA A 250 -18.83 -6.72 -1.65
N GLY A 251 -19.04 -5.49 -1.16
CA GLY A 251 -19.96 -5.20 -0.05
C GLY A 251 -21.45 -5.27 -0.42
N HIS A 252 -21.77 -5.47 -1.71
CA HIS A 252 -23.13 -5.67 -2.23
C HIS A 252 -23.12 -6.64 -3.40
N ASP A 253 -24.29 -7.20 -3.74
CA ASP A 253 -24.41 -8.28 -4.72
C ASP A 253 -24.35 -7.77 -6.16
N ILE A 254 -23.15 -7.41 -6.63
CA ILE A 254 -22.97 -7.00 -8.02
C ILE A 254 -23.20 -8.17 -8.99
N TRP A 255 -23.00 -9.41 -8.56
CA TRP A 255 -23.03 -10.59 -9.42
C TRP A 255 -24.35 -11.37 -9.38
N LYS A 256 -25.35 -10.88 -8.62
CA LYS A 256 -26.68 -11.50 -8.48
C LYS A 256 -26.63 -12.94 -7.95
N VAL A 257 -25.73 -13.19 -7.01
CA VAL A 257 -25.58 -14.49 -6.32
C VAL A 257 -26.81 -14.82 -5.48
N GLU A 258 -27.28 -13.87 -4.67
CA GLU A 258 -28.45 -14.01 -3.79
C GLU A 258 -29.40 -12.81 -4.00
N PRO A 259 -30.15 -12.79 -5.11
CA PRO A 259 -31.04 -11.67 -5.42
C PRO A 259 -32.08 -11.48 -4.31
N GLY A 260 -31.97 -10.36 -3.58
CA GLY A 260 -32.85 -10.01 -2.47
C GLY A 260 -32.20 -10.06 -1.08
N TYR A 261 -31.00 -10.63 -0.94
CA TYR A 261 -30.24 -10.51 0.30
C TYR A 261 -29.39 -9.23 0.30
N MET A 262 -29.77 -8.27 1.15
CA MET A 262 -28.98 -7.07 1.39
C MET A 262 -28.02 -7.30 2.56
N ILE A 263 -26.72 -7.23 2.27
CA ILE A 263 -25.70 -7.16 3.33
C ILE A 263 -25.97 -5.89 4.13
N GLN A 264 -25.92 -6.02 5.47
CA GLN A 264 -26.12 -4.86 6.34
C GLN A 264 -25.09 -3.75 6.05
N PRO A 265 -25.49 -2.47 6.18
CA PRO A 265 -24.56 -1.35 6.08
C PRO A 265 -23.34 -1.56 6.96
N ARG A 266 -22.19 -1.13 6.46
CA ARG A 266 -20.91 -1.33 7.12
C ARG A 266 -20.63 -0.20 8.10
N ASP A 267 -20.14 -0.56 9.28
CA ASP A 267 -19.51 0.40 10.16
C ASP A 267 -18.15 0.77 9.57
N PHE A 268 -17.90 2.08 9.47
CA PHE A 268 -16.60 2.62 9.08
C PHE A 268 -15.86 3.13 10.30
N ASP A 269 -14.54 2.95 10.28
CA ASP A 269 -13.66 3.53 11.27
C ASP A 269 -13.53 5.04 11.04
N THR A 270 -14.38 5.79 11.73
CA THR A 270 -14.42 7.26 11.69
C THR A 270 -13.40 7.91 12.63
N ARG A 271 -12.52 7.13 13.28
CA ARG A 271 -11.50 7.67 14.18
C ARG A 271 -10.52 8.55 13.40
N HIS A 272 -9.96 9.55 14.09
CA HIS A 272 -9.01 10.50 13.52
C HIS A 272 -7.78 9.77 13.01
N LEU A 273 -7.30 10.15 11.83
CA LEU A 273 -5.98 9.75 11.35
C LEU A 273 -4.93 10.50 12.17
N LEU A 274 -4.09 9.77 12.89
CA LEU A 274 -3.07 10.30 13.78
C LEU A 274 -1.70 9.86 13.28
N THR A 275 -0.77 10.80 13.16
CA THR A 275 0.65 10.54 12.89
C THR A 275 1.43 10.73 14.18
N ILE A 276 2.24 9.75 14.56
CA ILE A 276 3.13 9.85 15.72
C ILE A 276 4.53 9.39 15.36
N TYR A 277 5.54 9.90 16.06
CA TYR A 277 6.87 9.30 16.12
C TYR A 277 7.04 8.52 17.43
N CYS A 278 7.24 7.21 17.36
CA CYS A 278 7.43 6.37 18.54
C CYS A 278 8.10 5.03 18.19
N CYS A 279 8.95 4.53 19.10
CA CYS A 279 9.72 3.29 18.90
C CYS A 279 10.62 3.36 17.65
N GLY A 280 11.26 4.51 17.44
CA GLY A 280 12.20 4.75 16.33
C GLY A 280 11.56 4.98 14.96
N GLN A 281 10.22 5.04 14.85
CA GLN A 281 9.55 5.13 13.56
C GLN A 281 8.36 6.11 13.60
N SER A 282 8.17 6.87 12.51
CA SER A 282 6.92 7.57 12.24
C SER A 282 5.85 6.56 11.81
N ARG A 283 4.65 6.66 12.38
CA ARG A 283 3.51 5.79 12.04
C ARG A 283 2.23 6.59 11.96
N THR A 284 1.41 6.25 10.98
CA THR A 284 0.10 6.84 10.76
C THR A 284 -0.97 5.78 10.98
N PHE A 285 -1.98 6.06 11.81
CA PHE A 285 -3.06 5.12 12.14
C PHE A 285 -4.33 5.86 12.57
N ARG A 286 -5.49 5.22 12.44
CA ARG A 286 -6.74 5.77 12.98
C ARG A 286 -6.91 5.41 14.45
N GLY A 287 -7.18 6.41 15.28
CA GLY A 287 -7.31 6.24 16.74
C GLY A 287 -7.96 7.43 17.42
N TYR A 288 -8.20 7.28 18.73
CA TYR A 288 -8.57 8.41 19.56
C TYR A 288 -7.30 9.04 20.13
N PRO A 289 -7.15 10.38 20.05
CA PRO A 289 -6.04 11.05 20.70
C PRO A 289 -6.15 10.87 22.23
N CYS A 290 -5.00 10.84 22.89
CA CYS A 290 -4.93 10.92 24.34
C CYS A 290 -5.64 12.20 24.81
N PRO A 291 -6.54 12.14 25.80
CA PRO A 291 -7.28 13.31 26.27
C PRO A 291 -6.36 14.38 26.91
N THR A 292 -5.15 13.99 27.33
CA THR A 292 -4.21 14.89 28.00
C THR A 292 -3.25 15.57 27.03
N CYS A 293 -2.55 14.81 26.17
CA CYS A 293 -1.57 15.40 25.25
C CYS A 293 -2.09 15.61 23.81
N GLY A 294 -3.29 15.15 23.49
CA GLY A 294 -3.84 15.23 22.13
C GLY A 294 -3.14 14.32 21.10
N THR A 295 -2.10 13.57 21.49
CA THR A 295 -1.36 12.67 20.58
C THR A 295 -1.92 11.25 20.58
N GLY A 296 -1.70 10.50 19.50
CA GLY A 296 -2.14 9.11 19.40
C GLY A 296 -1.34 8.12 20.28
N PHE A 297 -1.99 7.01 20.64
CA PHE A 297 -1.35 5.89 21.33
C PHE A 297 -0.56 5.02 20.35
N CYS A 298 0.72 4.75 20.64
CA CYS A 298 1.54 3.98 19.73
C CYS A 298 0.99 2.56 19.48
N PRO A 299 0.78 2.13 18.23
CA PRO A 299 0.21 0.81 17.94
C PRO A 299 1.11 -0.35 18.39
N VAL A 300 2.41 -0.11 18.60
CA VAL A 300 3.37 -1.12 19.08
C VAL A 300 3.43 -1.14 20.61
N CYS A 301 3.88 -0.05 21.24
CA CYS A 301 4.09 -0.02 22.69
C CYS A 301 2.85 0.38 23.51
N LYS A 302 1.75 0.74 22.84
CA LYS A 302 0.45 1.15 23.42
C LYS A 302 0.47 2.42 24.28
N ASN A 303 1.59 3.15 24.30
CA ASN A 303 1.79 4.36 25.09
C ASN A 303 1.60 5.63 24.25
N CYS A 304 0.92 6.64 24.79
CA CYS A 304 0.89 8.00 24.25
C CYS A 304 2.13 8.80 24.69
N GLN A 305 2.23 10.08 24.34
CA GLN A 305 3.33 10.93 24.80
C GLN A 305 3.37 11.07 26.33
N CYS A 306 2.23 11.28 26.99
CA CYS A 306 2.16 11.37 28.46
C CYS A 306 2.73 10.12 29.14
N ASP A 307 2.33 8.93 28.69
CA ASP A 307 2.81 7.66 29.27
C ASP A 307 4.32 7.49 29.11
N ARG A 308 4.89 7.99 28.01
CA ARG A 308 6.34 7.95 27.77
C ARG A 308 7.08 8.93 28.66
N THR A 309 6.56 10.15 28.77
CA THR A 309 7.09 11.20 29.65
C THR A 309 7.07 10.74 31.11
N ALA A 310 5.97 10.15 31.57
CA ALA A 310 5.84 9.63 32.93
C ALA A 310 6.83 8.48 33.23
N LYS A 311 7.19 7.68 32.22
CA LYS A 311 8.21 6.61 32.36
C LYS A 311 9.64 7.16 32.49
N THR A 312 9.87 8.38 32.06
CA THR A 312 11.17 9.06 32.18
C THR A 312 11.18 10.09 33.30
N GLU A 313 10.10 10.20 34.09
CA GLU A 313 10.03 11.04 35.27
C GLU A 313 10.58 10.32 36.51
N GLU A 314 11.35 11.05 37.30
CA GLU A 314 11.84 10.63 38.61
C GLU A 314 11.59 11.75 39.63
N ALA A 315 11.36 11.37 40.88
CA ALA A 315 11.16 12.33 41.96
C ALA A 315 12.51 12.86 42.45
N CYS A 316 12.63 14.19 42.56
CA CYS A 316 13.78 14.81 43.22
C CYS A 316 13.83 14.36 44.69
N THR A 317 15.01 13.93 45.15
CA THR A 317 15.21 13.46 46.53
C THR A 317 15.12 14.58 47.58
N GLY A 318 15.29 15.84 47.18
CA GLY A 318 15.20 17.00 48.08
C GLY A 318 13.78 17.57 48.22
N CYS A 319 13.09 17.81 47.09
CA CYS A 319 11.77 18.47 47.08
C CYS A 319 10.61 17.55 46.69
N PHE A 320 10.87 16.30 46.32
CA PHE A 320 9.87 15.28 45.95
C PHE A 320 8.98 15.62 44.74
N LEU A 321 9.30 16.69 44.01
CA LEU A 321 8.64 17.01 42.73
C LEU A 321 9.17 16.10 41.61
N LEU A 322 8.32 15.79 40.63
CA LEU A 322 8.67 14.99 39.46
C LEU A 322 9.41 15.84 38.44
N PHE A 323 10.56 15.33 37.97
CA PHE A 323 11.35 15.92 36.89
C PHE A 323 11.68 14.85 35.86
N GLN A 324 11.98 15.27 34.64
CA GLN A 324 12.62 14.35 33.68
C GLN A 324 13.94 13.86 34.26
N ARG A 325 14.22 12.55 34.16
CA ARG A 325 15.44 11.91 34.69
C ARG A 325 16.72 12.64 34.30
N HIS A 326 16.82 13.17 33.08
CA HIS A 326 17.99 13.90 32.60
C HIS A 326 18.17 15.30 33.23
N LEU A 327 17.15 15.83 33.92
CA LEU A 327 17.20 17.10 34.66
C LEU A 327 17.63 16.90 36.12
N LEU A 328 17.72 15.65 36.58
CA LEU A 328 18.24 15.31 37.90
C LEU A 328 19.74 15.00 37.79
N VAL A 329 20.54 15.57 38.68
CA VAL A 329 21.93 15.18 38.89
C VAL A 329 22.05 14.64 40.30
N ASP A 330 22.53 13.41 40.44
CA ASP A 330 22.58 12.67 41.70
C ASP A 330 21.23 12.64 42.45
N GLY A 331 20.12 12.59 41.69
CA GLY A 331 18.76 12.57 42.24
C GLY A 331 18.26 13.93 42.73
N LEU A 332 18.94 15.04 42.44
CA LEU A 332 18.54 16.40 42.81
C LEU A 332 18.24 17.26 41.60
N CYS A 333 17.17 18.05 41.68
CA CYS A 333 16.82 19.05 40.67
C CYS A 333 17.66 20.33 40.84
N GLU A 334 17.62 21.24 39.85
CA GLU A 334 18.41 22.47 39.86
C GLU A 334 18.25 23.33 41.11
N GLY A 335 17.05 23.43 41.68
CA GLY A 335 16.81 24.22 42.89
C GLY A 335 17.19 23.54 44.21
N CYS A 336 17.51 22.24 44.19
CA CYS A 336 17.96 21.49 45.38
C CYS A 336 19.45 21.16 45.36
N ARG A 337 20.16 21.53 44.28
CA ARG A 337 21.62 21.51 44.19
C ARG A 337 22.19 22.76 44.84
#